data_AF-A0AAV4DG92-F1
#
_entry.id   AF-A0AAV4DG92-F1
#
_cell.length_a   1.000
_cell.length_b   1.000
_cell.length_c   1.000
_cell.angle_alpha   90.00
_cell.angle_beta   90.00
_cell.angle_gamma   90.00
#
_symmetry.space_group_name_H-M   'P 1'
#
loop_
_entity.id
_entity.type
_entity.pdbx_description
1 polymer ?
#
loop_
_entity_poly.entity_id
_entity_poly.type
_entity_poly.pdbx_seq_one_letter_code
_entity_poly.pdbx_strand_id
1 'polypeptide(L)'
;MHKANRFMFLVLCSVATVLVVFLSRQGLVVIPTKPFRTLAVHHRDVPNSTTIAYRGNDIVGQLYSNATVQTQSAEQTQFASQPLQKHRRRPSACVPPQIHPFDPSLSDVLESYPPLDCSGGLPSVVTVSHLGGAVRLVVDRMLVKQKLRSGEQPACRYRAISVRPGGDFNTTATEWSEFFSDSTQAGPSEEHFVVECYETKNLKSPLVAKSYLSVVRERESLEKSLREKLSDHVRKNAPKETLNVVVLGIDGMSKQNMIRTLPKTRDFLLGTLRAKEMLNYNKNGMNTFPNVITLLTGKTVSEISSEYSWNTGRFFDDIPFVWDEFARAGYRTQMSLDSSRVTSFHCSKQGFSRPPVHYYHRPLVLQSEPDADVRHKDGNCIGDTPEVTFLLDYVLQMANVFGRRSVSKSDGNDNGQAENKRSLKKRAVADSMVIRTGEKNHNDESDVAKETNYNIEKVGHALTSDHRGQSEKPENQLLQQLQQSKQQQHQYLHYHQQQQLQLQQQKQINQQQQQQQQQQQHQQYLEQQLHLEHHQHEEQHYQEEQHQPLQQGQSETLSDPRPFFSYNFFVRLTHDNPQKASSGDLIYRDFFSSLHSTGALNNTVLIFFSDHGPRFGPL
;
A
#
# COMPACT_ATOMS: atom_id res chain seq x y z
N MET A 1 -4.02 22.94 39.36
CA MET A 1 -3.13 21.78 39.14
C MET A 1 -3.97 20.56 38.76
N HIS A 2 -4.21 20.33 37.47
CA HIS A 2 -4.85 19.11 36.98
C HIS A 2 -3.82 18.30 36.19
N LYS A 3 -3.39 17.16 36.76
CA LYS A 3 -2.55 16.17 36.07
C LYS A 3 -3.47 15.17 35.38
N ALA A 4 -3.42 15.16 34.06
CA ALA A 4 -4.05 14.15 33.23
C ALA A 4 -3.37 12.78 33.40
N ASN A 5 -4.18 11.74 33.56
CA ASN A 5 -3.73 10.34 33.55
C ASN A 5 -3.26 9.98 32.13
N ARG A 6 -1.99 9.61 31.98
CA ARG A 6 -1.46 8.97 30.77
C ARG A 6 -1.61 7.45 30.91
N PHE A 7 -2.40 6.84 30.04
CA PHE A 7 -2.34 5.39 29.80
C PHE A 7 -1.25 5.11 28.76
N MET A 8 -0.34 4.19 29.07
CA MET A 8 0.71 3.74 28.16
C MET A 8 0.26 2.39 27.59
N PHE A 9 -0.05 2.35 26.30
CA PHE A 9 -0.28 1.10 25.57
C PHE A 9 1.06 0.55 25.07
N LEU A 10 1.41 -0.66 25.51
CA LEU A 10 2.54 -1.42 25.01
C LEU A 10 1.98 -2.51 24.10
N VAL A 11 2.14 -2.34 22.78
CA VAL A 11 1.92 -3.42 21.81
C VAL A 11 3.23 -4.17 21.68
N LEU A 12 3.28 -5.38 22.23
CA LEU A 12 4.40 -6.32 22.04
C LEU A 12 4.05 -7.23 20.87
N CYS A 13 4.82 -7.15 19.79
CA CYS A 13 4.79 -8.14 18.72
C CYS A 13 5.64 -9.35 19.15
N SER A 14 4.99 -10.42 19.62
CA SER A 14 5.58 -11.76 19.54
C SER A 14 4.52 -12.82 19.30
N VAL A 15 4.97 -13.86 18.61
CA VAL A 15 4.23 -15.01 18.12
C VAL A 15 3.63 -15.78 19.31
N ALA A 16 2.30 -15.98 19.26
CA ALA A 16 1.48 -16.80 20.16
C ALA A 16 1.23 -16.26 21.59
N THR A 17 -0.07 -16.00 21.84
CA THR A 17 -0.77 -15.76 23.12
C THR A 17 -0.82 -14.31 23.64
N VAL A 18 -2.06 -13.83 23.89
CA VAL A 18 -2.37 -12.54 24.52
C VAL A 18 -2.24 -12.67 26.04
N LEU A 19 -1.34 -11.91 26.64
CA LEU A 19 -1.18 -11.79 28.08
C LEU A 19 -1.60 -10.37 28.49
N VAL A 20 -2.73 -10.25 29.20
CA VAL A 20 -3.19 -8.96 29.73
C VAL A 20 -2.65 -8.80 31.15
N VAL A 21 -1.70 -7.88 31.34
CA VAL A 21 -1.16 -7.54 32.67
C VAL A 21 -1.71 -6.18 33.10
N PHE A 22 -2.48 -6.16 34.18
CA PHE A 22 -2.92 -4.91 34.83
C PHE A 22 -1.92 -4.53 35.93
N LEU A 23 -1.30 -3.35 35.80
CA LEU A 23 -0.51 -2.75 36.86
C LEU A 23 -1.35 -1.69 37.59
N SER A 24 -1.69 -1.98 38.84
CA SER A 24 -2.29 -1.04 39.79
C SER A 24 -1.33 -0.86 40.98
N ARG A 25 -1.32 0.35 41.57
CA ARG A 25 -0.43 0.77 42.66
C ARG A 25 -0.65 0.07 44.01
N GLN A 26 -1.40 -1.02 44.07
CA GLN A 26 -1.72 -1.72 45.32
C GLN A 26 -1.48 -3.24 45.31
N GLY A 27 -0.58 -3.74 44.46
CA GLY A 27 -0.07 -5.13 44.56
C GLY A 27 -0.59 -6.09 43.50
N LEU A 28 0.10 -7.23 43.40
CA LEU A 28 -0.07 -8.26 42.39
C LEU A 28 -1.26 -9.17 42.74
N VAL A 29 -2.29 -9.23 41.89
CA VAL A 29 -3.38 -10.21 42.01
C VAL A 29 -3.18 -11.29 40.94
N VAL A 30 -2.84 -12.50 41.39
CA VAL A 30 -2.78 -13.71 40.57
C VAL A 30 -4.07 -14.50 40.80
N ILE A 31 -4.86 -14.74 39.76
CA ILE A 31 -6.04 -15.62 39.82
C ILE A 31 -5.64 -17.00 39.28
N PRO A 32 -5.66 -18.07 40.10
CA PRO A 32 -5.30 -19.41 39.65
C PRO A 32 -6.53 -20.18 39.14
N THR A 33 -6.38 -20.90 38.02
CA THR A 33 -7.31 -21.97 37.62
C THR A 33 -6.67 -23.35 37.87
N LYS A 34 -7.45 -24.26 38.47
CA LYS A 34 -7.06 -25.55 39.08
C LYS A 34 -6.70 -26.67 38.06
N PRO A 35 -6.01 -27.75 38.52
CA PRO A 35 -5.33 -28.75 37.67
C PRO A 35 -6.16 -30.02 37.40
N PHE A 36 -5.83 -30.77 36.34
CA PHE A 36 -6.22 -32.17 36.18
C PHE A 36 -5.00 -33.10 36.17
N ARG A 37 -5.21 -34.28 36.77
CA ARG A 37 -4.25 -35.24 37.34
C ARG A 37 -3.26 -35.88 36.36
N THR A 38 -2.05 -36.08 36.86
CA THR A 38 -1.00 -36.99 36.37
C THR A 38 -1.38 -38.45 36.60
N LEU A 39 -1.15 -39.30 35.60
CA LEU A 39 -1.00 -40.75 35.75
C LEU A 39 0.43 -41.08 35.34
N ALA A 40 1.22 -41.54 36.32
CA ALA A 40 2.60 -41.95 36.15
C ALA A 40 2.66 -43.34 35.52
N VAL A 41 3.59 -43.54 34.59
CA VAL A 41 4.15 -44.85 34.24
C VAL A 41 5.66 -44.73 34.24
N HIS A 42 6.31 -45.50 35.12
CA HIS A 42 7.74 -45.71 35.17
C HIS A 42 8.18 -46.67 34.05
N HIS A 43 9.30 -46.41 33.39
CA HIS A 43 10.38 -47.41 33.21
C HIS A 43 11.71 -46.75 32.82
N ARG A 44 12.79 -47.37 33.28
CA ARG A 44 14.19 -46.92 33.25
C ARG A 44 14.89 -47.19 31.91
N ASP A 45 16.08 -46.58 31.83
CA ASP A 45 17.29 -46.92 31.05
C ASP A 45 17.62 -46.09 29.79
N VAL A 46 18.88 -45.66 29.77
CA VAL A 46 19.65 -44.71 28.93
C VAL A 46 20.81 -45.52 28.30
N PRO A 47 21.63 -45.11 27.29
CA PRO A 47 21.66 -43.96 26.34
C PRO A 47 21.89 -44.32 24.84
N ASN A 48 21.67 -43.39 23.90
CA ASN A 48 22.72 -42.71 23.09
C ASN A 48 22.20 -42.02 21.80
N SER A 49 22.87 -40.91 21.50
CA SER A 49 22.86 -40.09 20.28
C SER A 49 21.77 -39.01 20.14
N THR A 50 22.28 -37.79 20.07
CA THR A 50 21.59 -36.51 20.01
C THR A 50 21.31 -36.15 18.55
N THR A 51 20.04 -36.00 18.16
CA THR A 51 19.63 -35.19 17.01
C THR A 51 18.23 -34.66 17.27
N ILE A 52 18.11 -33.40 17.71
CA ILE A 52 16.81 -32.75 17.92
C ILE A 52 16.42 -32.05 16.62
N ALA A 53 15.43 -32.62 15.93
CA ALA A 53 14.63 -31.94 14.91
C ALA A 53 13.31 -31.49 15.57
N TYR A 54 13.06 -30.18 15.63
CA TYR A 54 11.75 -29.66 16.00
C TYR A 54 10.82 -29.68 14.77
N ARG A 55 9.82 -30.56 14.78
CA ARG A 55 8.63 -30.49 13.93
C ARG A 55 7.50 -29.84 14.74
N GLY A 56 6.93 -28.78 14.19
CA GLY A 56 5.69 -28.17 14.66
C GLY A 56 4.48 -29.05 14.33
N ASN A 57 3.48 -29.01 15.21
CA ASN A 57 2.16 -29.57 15.02
C ASN A 57 1.23 -28.46 14.53
N ASP A 58 0.63 -28.63 13.35
CA ASP A 58 -0.60 -27.95 12.94
C ASP A 58 -1.72 -29.00 12.90
N ILE A 59 -2.80 -28.73 13.63
CA ILE A 59 -4.04 -29.51 13.65
C ILE A 59 -5.09 -28.66 12.94
N VAL A 60 -5.35 -28.95 11.67
CA VAL A 60 -6.65 -28.72 11.02
C VAL A 60 -6.96 -29.98 10.21
N GLY A 61 -7.46 -30.99 10.92
CA GLY A 61 -7.79 -32.29 10.36
C GLY A 61 -8.83 -32.96 11.24
N GLN A 62 -10.03 -32.39 11.28
CA GLN A 62 -11.23 -33.04 11.80
C GLN A 62 -12.45 -32.24 11.36
N LEU A 63 -12.93 -32.47 10.14
CA LEU A 63 -14.32 -32.19 9.74
C LEU A 63 -14.67 -32.83 8.38
N TYR A 64 -14.24 -34.07 8.09
CA TYR A 64 -14.85 -34.91 7.05
C TYR A 64 -14.73 -36.39 7.42
N SER A 65 -15.61 -36.87 8.28
CA SER A 65 -15.89 -38.29 8.42
C SER A 65 -17.39 -38.45 8.63
N ASN A 66 -18.11 -38.71 7.53
CA ASN A 66 -19.31 -39.56 7.44
C ASN A 66 -19.96 -39.40 6.07
N ALA A 67 -19.44 -40.14 5.08
CA ALA A 67 -20.20 -40.49 3.88
C ALA A 67 -19.67 -41.83 3.36
N THR A 68 -20.41 -42.90 3.66
CA THR A 68 -20.18 -44.25 3.17
C THR A 68 -20.99 -44.42 1.89
N VAL A 69 -20.35 -44.52 0.72
CA VAL A 69 -21.00 -45.02 -0.51
C VAL A 69 -20.00 -45.91 -1.27
N GLN A 70 -20.54 -47.00 -1.81
CA GLN A 70 -19.93 -48.26 -2.19
C GLN A 70 -18.95 -48.18 -3.37
N THR A 71 -17.86 -48.93 -3.26
CA THR A 71 -16.92 -49.24 -4.34
C THR A 71 -17.48 -50.33 -5.25
N GLN A 72 -17.76 -50.00 -6.51
CA GLN A 72 -17.81 -50.99 -7.60
C GLN A 72 -16.42 -51.07 -8.26
N SER A 73 -15.95 -52.30 -8.41
CA SER A 73 -14.72 -52.68 -9.10
C SER A 73 -14.84 -52.46 -10.61
N ALA A 74 -13.86 -51.80 -11.23
CA ALA A 74 -13.62 -51.89 -12.66
C ALA A 74 -12.11 -51.80 -12.97
N GLU A 75 -11.58 -52.97 -13.30
CA GLU A 75 -10.50 -53.30 -14.24
C GLU A 75 -9.17 -52.51 -14.25
N GLN A 76 -8.12 -53.26 -13.88
CA GLN A 76 -6.72 -52.97 -14.13
C GLN A 76 -6.43 -52.87 -15.64
N THR A 77 -5.88 -51.73 -16.07
CA THR A 77 -5.08 -51.65 -17.30
C THR A 77 -3.63 -51.40 -16.90
N GLN A 78 -2.79 -52.43 -17.04
CA GLN A 78 -1.35 -52.34 -16.95
C GLN A 78 -0.83 -51.42 -18.06
N PHE A 79 -0.21 -50.30 -17.70
CA PHE A 79 0.78 -49.65 -18.56
C PHE A 79 2.17 -49.87 -17.97
N ALA A 80 3.02 -50.45 -18.82
CA ALA A 80 4.33 -50.99 -18.51
C ALA A 80 5.28 -49.98 -17.85
N SER A 81 5.98 -50.44 -16.82
CA SER A 81 7.12 -49.78 -16.21
C SER A 81 8.30 -49.75 -17.20
N GLN A 82 8.68 -48.55 -17.64
CA GLN A 82 9.96 -48.37 -18.33
C GLN A 82 11.11 -48.27 -17.32
N PRO A 83 12.30 -48.81 -17.65
CA PRO A 83 13.43 -48.88 -16.74
C PRO A 83 14.10 -47.52 -16.53
N LEU A 84 14.48 -47.26 -15.28
CA LEU A 84 15.28 -46.11 -14.85
C LEU A 84 16.57 -45.98 -15.68
N GLN A 85 16.57 -45.05 -16.63
CA GLN A 85 17.82 -44.59 -17.26
C GLN A 85 18.59 -43.67 -16.31
N LYS A 86 19.82 -44.11 -16.03
CA LYS A 86 20.87 -43.43 -15.28
C LYS A 86 21.24 -42.07 -15.89
N HIS A 87 21.64 -41.16 -15.00
CA HIS A 87 22.35 -39.91 -15.26
C HIS A 87 21.60 -38.83 -16.06
N ARG A 88 20.53 -38.27 -15.47
CA ARG A 88 20.24 -36.84 -15.68
C ARG A 88 21.37 -36.05 -15.02
N ARG A 89 22.23 -35.44 -15.84
CA ARG A 89 23.13 -34.36 -15.37
C ARG A 89 22.27 -33.41 -14.53
N ARG A 90 22.67 -33.13 -13.28
CA ARG A 90 22.03 -32.05 -12.51
C ARG A 90 22.07 -30.81 -13.41
N PRO A 91 20.94 -30.13 -13.66
CA PRO A 91 20.98 -28.90 -14.43
C PRO A 91 22.00 -27.97 -13.74
N SER A 92 22.95 -27.47 -14.52
CA SER A 92 24.03 -26.59 -14.05
C SER A 92 23.52 -25.23 -13.55
N ALA A 93 22.21 -24.97 -13.72
CA ALA A 93 21.52 -23.79 -13.24
C ALA A 93 20.21 -24.18 -12.55
N CYS A 94 19.84 -23.45 -11.49
CA CYS A 94 18.49 -23.48 -10.95
C CYS A 94 17.53 -22.93 -12.01
N VAL A 95 16.70 -23.78 -12.60
CA VAL A 95 15.61 -23.35 -13.49
C VAL A 95 14.37 -23.16 -12.64
N PRO A 96 13.87 -21.92 -12.45
CA PRO A 96 12.63 -21.71 -11.72
C PRO A 96 11.47 -22.43 -12.43
N PRO A 97 10.54 -23.04 -11.68
CA PRO A 97 9.36 -23.65 -12.29
C PRO A 97 8.52 -22.58 -12.99
N GLN A 98 8.05 -22.89 -14.20
CA GLN A 98 7.05 -22.08 -14.89
C GLN A 98 5.71 -22.30 -14.19
N ILE A 99 5.26 -21.31 -13.44
CA ILE A 99 3.97 -21.34 -12.74
C ILE A 99 3.05 -20.37 -13.42
N HIS A 100 1.87 -20.84 -13.78
CA HIS A 100 0.85 -20.00 -14.36
C HIS A 100 0.33 -19.01 -13.29
N PRO A 101 0.38 -17.69 -13.52
CA PRO A 101 -0.05 -16.71 -12.52
C PRO A 101 -1.52 -16.88 -12.11
N PHE A 102 -2.36 -17.39 -12.99
CA PHE A 102 -3.79 -17.64 -12.74
C PHE A 102 -4.11 -19.14 -12.81
N ASP A 103 -3.24 -20.00 -12.27
CA ASP A 103 -3.54 -21.43 -12.19
C ASP A 103 -4.91 -21.65 -11.51
N PRO A 104 -5.80 -22.51 -12.06
CA PRO A 104 -7.11 -22.77 -11.48
C PRO A 104 -7.06 -23.19 -10.00
N SER A 105 -5.96 -23.80 -9.54
CA SER A 105 -5.80 -24.16 -8.11
C SER A 105 -5.74 -22.95 -7.18
N LEU A 106 -5.59 -21.73 -7.73
CA LEU A 106 -5.55 -20.48 -6.98
C LEU A 106 -6.93 -19.82 -6.88
N SER A 107 -7.99 -20.33 -7.53
CA SER A 107 -9.30 -19.68 -7.63
C SER A 107 -9.84 -19.18 -6.29
N ASP A 108 -9.57 -19.93 -5.22
CA ASP A 108 -10.09 -19.67 -3.88
C ASP A 108 -9.29 -18.62 -3.09
N VAL A 109 -8.11 -18.21 -3.59
CA VAL A 109 -7.22 -17.21 -2.98
C VAL A 109 -6.96 -16.00 -3.88
N LEU A 110 -7.49 -16.01 -5.11
CA LEU A 110 -7.43 -14.88 -6.02
C LEU A 110 -8.48 -13.84 -5.66
N GLU A 111 -8.04 -12.83 -4.91
CA GLU A 111 -8.83 -11.65 -4.58
C GLU A 111 -8.30 -10.44 -5.34
N SER A 112 -9.21 -9.59 -5.81
CA SER A 112 -8.91 -8.26 -6.32
C SER A 112 -9.67 -7.25 -5.48
N TYR A 113 -8.98 -6.17 -5.12
CA TYR A 113 -9.52 -5.10 -4.32
C TYR A 113 -9.82 -3.89 -5.21
N PRO A 114 -10.89 -3.12 -4.93
CA PRO A 114 -11.15 -1.89 -5.66
C PRO A 114 -10.07 -0.84 -5.38
N PRO A 115 -9.96 0.22 -6.21
CA PRO A 115 -9.11 1.37 -5.92
C PRO A 115 -9.38 1.94 -4.53
N LEU A 116 -8.34 2.48 -3.88
CA LEU A 116 -8.46 3.09 -2.56
C LEU A 116 -9.49 4.23 -2.57
N ASP A 117 -10.46 4.15 -1.67
CA ASP A 117 -11.46 5.20 -1.44
C ASP A 117 -11.16 5.94 -0.14
N CYS A 118 -10.67 7.16 -0.28
CA CYS A 118 -10.40 8.06 0.84
C CYS A 118 -11.51 9.13 0.98
N SER A 119 -12.64 8.98 0.29
CA SER A 119 -13.76 9.90 0.45
C SER A 119 -14.27 9.92 1.91
N GLY A 120 -14.76 11.08 2.35
CA GLY A 120 -15.22 11.29 3.72
C GLY A 120 -14.13 11.63 4.75
N GLY A 121 -12.85 11.51 4.39
CA GLY A 121 -11.75 12.04 5.20
C GLY A 121 -11.71 13.58 5.21
N LEU A 122 -11.02 14.17 6.19
CA LEU A 122 -10.78 15.62 6.19
C LEU A 122 -10.02 16.03 4.93
N PRO A 123 -10.50 17.04 4.18
CA PRO A 123 -9.91 17.38 2.91
C PRO A 123 -8.58 18.11 3.08
N SER A 124 -7.66 17.87 2.15
CA SER A 124 -6.51 18.74 1.93
C SER A 124 -6.86 19.83 0.90
N VAL A 125 -6.79 21.10 1.33
CA VAL A 125 -7.11 22.29 0.51
C VAL A 125 -5.92 23.24 0.35
N VAL A 126 -4.77 22.87 0.89
CA VAL A 126 -3.56 23.69 0.85
C VAL A 126 -2.56 23.09 -0.13
N THR A 127 -2.05 23.92 -1.02
CA THR A 127 -1.01 23.59 -1.99
C THR A 127 0.27 24.36 -1.69
N VAL A 128 1.37 23.93 -2.31
CA VAL A 128 2.67 24.59 -2.19
C VAL A 128 2.98 25.35 -3.47
N SER A 129 3.46 26.58 -3.33
CA SER A 129 3.96 27.40 -4.44
C SER A 129 5.40 27.84 -4.18
N HIS A 130 6.22 27.82 -5.24
CA HIS A 130 7.62 28.27 -5.22
C HIS A 130 7.75 29.63 -5.93
N LEU A 131 7.30 30.70 -5.29
CA LEU A 131 7.39 32.06 -5.84
C LEU A 131 8.69 32.72 -5.37
N GLY A 132 9.55 33.12 -6.32
CA GLY A 132 10.81 33.81 -6.02
C GLY A 132 11.80 32.99 -5.16
N GLY A 133 11.76 31.65 -5.26
CA GLY A 133 12.59 30.75 -4.45
C GLY A 133 12.10 30.51 -3.02
N ALA A 134 11.06 31.23 -2.59
CA ALA A 134 10.42 31.02 -1.30
C ALA A 134 9.28 29.98 -1.40
N VAL A 135 9.16 29.16 -0.35
CA VAL A 135 8.04 28.23 -0.18
C VAL A 135 6.86 28.98 0.40
N ARG A 136 5.74 28.98 -0.32
CA ARG A 136 4.47 29.54 0.16
C ARG A 136 3.43 28.45 0.27
N LEU A 137 2.73 28.41 1.41
CA LEU A 137 1.56 27.59 1.61
C LEU A 137 0.34 28.39 1.14
N VAL A 138 -0.40 27.86 0.18
CA VAL A 138 -1.50 28.56 -0.49
C VAL A 138 -2.79 27.79 -0.25
N VAL A 139 -3.81 28.47 0.26
CA VAL A 139 -5.15 27.89 0.40
C VAL A 139 -5.83 27.98 -0.97
N ASP A 140 -5.93 26.84 -1.65
CA ASP A 140 -6.37 26.79 -3.04
C ASP A 140 -7.88 27.01 -3.14
N ARG A 141 -8.26 28.11 -3.79
CA ARG A 141 -9.67 28.53 -3.94
C ARG A 141 -10.52 27.50 -4.71
N MET A 142 -9.92 26.77 -5.64
CA MET A 142 -10.63 25.73 -6.39
C MET A 142 -10.85 24.50 -5.52
N LEU A 143 -9.82 24.07 -4.77
CA LEU A 143 -9.97 22.97 -3.81
C LEU A 143 -10.97 23.31 -2.71
N VAL A 144 -10.97 24.54 -2.21
CA VAL A 144 -11.96 25.02 -1.23
C VAL A 144 -13.38 24.87 -1.77
N LYS A 145 -13.66 25.39 -2.97
CA LYS A 145 -14.99 25.28 -3.61
C LYS A 145 -15.41 23.85 -3.90
N GLN A 146 -14.44 22.99 -4.23
CA GLN A 146 -14.71 21.60 -4.59
C GLN A 146 -14.91 20.70 -3.36
N LYS A 147 -14.15 20.93 -2.29
CA LYS A 147 -14.03 19.98 -1.17
C LYS A 147 -14.71 20.46 0.12
N LEU A 148 -14.87 21.77 0.32
CA LEU A 148 -15.52 22.30 1.53
C LEU A 148 -17.02 22.54 1.29
N ARG A 149 -17.85 22.15 2.26
CA ARG A 149 -19.32 22.30 2.17
C ARG A 149 -19.79 23.74 2.05
N SER A 150 -19.15 24.67 2.78
CA SER A 150 -19.49 26.10 2.70
C SER A 150 -19.05 26.74 1.39
N GLY A 151 -17.99 26.20 0.75
CA GLY A 151 -17.30 26.84 -0.36
C GLY A 151 -16.59 28.16 0.01
N GLU A 152 -16.63 28.54 1.29
CA GLU A 152 -16.03 29.76 1.82
C GLU A 152 -14.57 29.53 2.20
N GLN A 153 -13.77 30.60 2.13
CA GLN A 153 -12.35 30.54 2.43
C GLN A 153 -12.12 30.30 3.94
N PRO A 154 -11.46 29.20 4.34
CA PRO A 154 -11.21 28.94 5.75
C PRO A 154 -10.10 29.83 6.30
N ALA A 155 -9.98 29.86 7.63
CA ALA A 155 -8.84 30.40 8.34
C ALA A 155 -7.87 29.27 8.70
N CYS A 156 -6.72 29.26 8.03
CA CYS A 156 -5.68 28.25 8.22
C CYS A 156 -4.54 28.76 9.09
N ARG A 157 -3.84 27.84 9.76
CA ARG A 157 -2.56 28.08 10.45
C ARG A 157 -1.65 26.90 10.20
N TYR A 158 -0.35 27.11 10.20
CA TYR A 158 0.60 26.03 9.98
C TYR A 158 1.65 25.95 11.08
N ARG A 159 2.31 24.81 11.17
CA ARG A 159 3.59 24.66 11.87
C ARG A 159 4.50 23.75 11.07
N ALA A 160 5.80 24.00 11.14
CA ALA A 160 6.78 23.11 10.55
C ALA A 160 7.11 21.97 11.52
N ILE A 161 7.42 20.80 10.95
CA ILE A 161 7.79 19.60 11.70
C ILE A 161 9.13 19.05 11.20
N SER A 162 9.92 18.48 12.11
CA SER A 162 11.23 17.89 11.81
C SER A 162 11.50 16.69 12.71
N VAL A 163 12.41 15.80 12.32
CA VAL A 163 12.85 14.71 13.21
C VAL A 163 13.58 15.33 14.41
N ARG A 164 13.28 14.83 15.62
CA ARG A 164 13.98 15.25 16.84
C ARG A 164 15.42 14.70 16.82
N PRO A 165 16.45 15.52 17.07
CA PRO A 165 17.83 15.03 17.13
C PRO A 165 18.02 13.89 18.13
N GLY A 166 18.84 12.89 17.77
CA GLY A 166 19.20 11.77 18.64
C GLY A 166 18.30 10.54 18.53
N GLY A 167 17.41 10.48 17.55
CA GLY A 167 16.63 9.27 17.26
C GLY A 167 15.60 9.45 16.14
N ASP A 168 15.04 8.33 15.67
CA ASP A 168 14.18 8.30 14.47
C ASP A 168 12.69 8.04 14.74
N PHE A 169 12.25 8.27 15.99
CA PHE A 169 10.91 7.94 16.46
C PHE A 169 10.09 9.12 16.97
N ASN A 170 10.70 10.31 17.02
CA ASN A 170 10.05 11.49 17.57
C ASN A 170 10.28 12.68 16.64
N THR A 171 9.33 13.61 16.65
CA THR A 171 9.44 14.88 15.93
C THR A 171 9.48 16.05 16.90
N THR A 172 10.03 17.15 16.42
CA THR A 172 9.84 18.49 16.97
C THR A 172 8.93 19.29 16.03
N ALA A 173 8.25 20.28 16.57
CA ALA A 173 7.41 21.18 15.80
C ALA A 173 7.70 22.63 16.21
N THR A 174 7.55 23.56 15.28
CA THR A 174 7.57 24.99 15.59
C THR A 174 6.29 25.39 16.33
N GLU A 175 6.27 26.61 16.86
CA GLU A 175 5.01 27.25 17.23
C GLU A 175 4.09 27.37 16.01
N TRP A 176 2.79 27.42 16.27
CA TRP A 176 1.80 27.67 15.23
C TRP A 176 1.95 29.09 14.69
N SER A 177 1.84 29.23 13.38
CA SER A 177 1.76 30.52 12.70
C SER A 177 0.50 31.29 13.10
N GLU A 178 0.48 32.58 12.77
CA GLU A 178 -0.77 33.33 12.70
C GLU A 178 -1.73 32.72 11.67
N PHE A 179 -3.03 33.05 11.81
CA PHE A 179 -4.05 32.62 10.87
C PHE A 179 -3.95 33.34 9.53
N PHE A 180 -4.02 32.59 8.43
CA PHE A 180 -4.05 33.07 7.05
C PHE A 180 -5.20 32.41 6.27
N SER A 181 -5.77 33.13 5.30
CA SER A 181 -6.87 32.60 4.46
C SER A 181 -6.49 32.47 2.98
N ASP A 182 -5.49 33.21 2.51
CA ASP A 182 -5.00 33.14 1.13
C ASP A 182 -3.69 32.36 1.04
N SER A 183 -2.63 32.89 1.66
CA SER A 183 -1.33 32.24 1.69
C SER A 183 -0.47 32.75 2.82
N THR A 184 0.56 31.98 3.16
CA THR A 184 1.64 32.39 4.06
C THR A 184 2.98 31.90 3.53
N GLN A 185 4.06 32.56 3.94
CA GLN A 185 5.41 32.16 3.61
C GLN A 185 5.96 31.24 4.69
N ALA A 186 6.45 30.06 4.28
CA ALA A 186 7.17 29.17 5.18
C ALA A 186 8.58 29.69 5.47
N GLY A 187 9.14 29.28 6.61
CA GLY A 187 10.51 29.58 7.00
C GLY A 187 11.53 29.09 5.96
N PRO A 188 12.73 29.70 5.92
CA PRO A 188 13.72 29.43 4.88
C PRO A 188 14.28 28.00 4.90
N SER A 189 14.24 27.32 6.04
CA SER A 189 14.72 25.95 6.24
C SER A 189 13.60 24.95 6.54
N GLU A 190 12.33 25.38 6.49
CA GLU A 190 11.19 24.50 6.76
C GLU A 190 10.80 23.71 5.52
N GLU A 191 10.53 22.42 5.69
CA GLU A 191 10.28 21.48 4.58
C GLU A 191 9.09 20.55 4.76
N HIS A 192 8.65 20.32 6.00
CA HIS A 192 7.49 19.50 6.29
C HIS A 192 6.53 20.29 7.16
N PHE A 193 5.25 20.26 6.81
CA PHE A 193 4.23 21.13 7.38
C PHE A 193 3.00 20.34 7.79
N VAL A 194 2.40 20.78 8.89
CA VAL A 194 1.02 20.47 9.25
C VAL A 194 0.23 21.76 9.17
N VAL A 195 -0.85 21.76 8.41
CA VAL A 195 -1.75 22.90 8.25
C VAL A 195 -3.14 22.51 8.75
N GLU A 196 -3.68 23.30 9.67
CA GLU A 196 -5.04 23.16 10.18
C GLU A 196 -5.87 24.35 9.70
N CYS A 197 -7.03 24.07 9.10
CA CYS A 197 -7.95 25.07 8.57
C CYS A 197 -9.30 24.97 9.27
N TYR A 198 -9.72 26.10 9.83
CA TYR A 198 -10.94 26.25 10.59
C TYR A 198 -11.93 27.14 9.84
N GLU A 199 -13.22 26.98 10.11
CA GLU A 199 -14.27 27.77 9.46
C GLU A 199 -14.08 29.28 9.69
N THR A 200 -13.63 29.67 10.90
CA THR A 200 -13.30 31.06 11.23
C THR A 200 -11.94 31.15 11.93
N LYS A 201 -11.42 32.37 12.16
CA LYS A 201 -10.18 32.63 12.92
C LYS A 201 -10.36 32.36 14.44
N ASN A 202 -10.92 31.21 14.80
CA ASN A 202 -11.21 30.80 16.16
C ASN A 202 -11.05 29.28 16.27
N LEU A 203 -10.18 28.83 17.18
CA LEU A 203 -9.91 27.40 17.40
C LEU A 203 -11.10 26.60 17.95
N LYS A 204 -12.13 27.29 18.45
CA LYS A 204 -13.39 26.65 18.84
C LYS A 204 -14.34 26.42 17.66
N SER A 205 -14.07 27.05 16.51
CA SER A 205 -14.85 26.77 15.29
C SER A 205 -14.47 25.41 14.71
N PRO A 206 -15.32 24.80 13.88
CA PRO A 206 -15.04 23.48 13.30
C PRO A 206 -13.73 23.44 12.51
N LEU A 207 -12.96 22.36 12.68
CA LEU A 207 -11.85 22.02 11.79
C LEU A 207 -12.46 21.50 10.48
N VAL A 208 -12.22 22.20 9.38
CA VAL A 208 -12.82 21.91 8.07
C VAL A 208 -11.84 21.29 7.08
N ALA A 209 -10.54 21.43 7.31
CA ALA A 209 -9.48 20.81 6.51
C ALA A 209 -8.21 20.64 7.33
N LYS A 210 -7.42 19.61 7.00
CA LYS A 210 -6.11 19.35 7.59
C LYS A 210 -5.18 18.82 6.52
N SER A 211 -4.03 19.47 6.34
CA SER A 211 -3.08 19.15 5.27
C SER A 211 -1.72 18.82 5.84
N TYR A 212 -1.20 17.66 5.47
CA TYR A 212 0.18 17.28 5.65
C TYR A 212 0.91 17.53 4.33
N LEU A 213 2.03 18.26 4.37
CA LEU A 213 2.75 18.68 3.17
C LEU A 213 4.25 18.50 3.37
N SER A 214 4.94 17.98 2.35
CA SER A 214 6.40 17.94 2.27
C SER A 214 6.84 18.67 1.02
N VAL A 215 7.96 19.39 1.10
CA VAL A 215 8.56 20.08 -0.04
C VAL A 215 9.99 19.62 -0.26
N VAL A 216 10.34 19.33 -1.51
CA VAL A 216 11.73 19.27 -1.94
C VAL A 216 12.15 20.66 -2.39
N ARG A 217 13.22 21.19 -1.80
CA ARG A 217 13.78 22.49 -2.18
C ARG A 217 15.29 22.47 -2.17
N GLU A 218 15.88 23.36 -2.95
CA GLU A 218 17.33 23.59 -2.94
C GLU A 218 17.75 24.21 -1.59
N ARG A 219 18.85 23.70 -1.04
CA ARG A 219 19.49 24.23 0.16
C ARG A 219 20.88 24.73 -0.21
N GLU A 220 21.07 26.03 -0.29
CA GLU A 220 22.28 26.65 -0.85
C GLU A 220 23.60 26.07 -0.31
N SER A 221 23.72 25.92 1.01
CA SER A 221 24.92 25.36 1.65
C SER A 221 25.17 23.89 1.29
N LEU A 222 24.10 23.09 1.16
CA LEU A 222 24.19 21.70 0.74
C LEU A 222 24.57 21.61 -0.74
N GLU A 223 23.91 22.38 -1.60
CA GLU A 223 24.15 22.38 -3.04
C GLU A 223 25.59 22.74 -3.37
N LYS A 224 26.17 23.73 -2.68
CA LYS A 224 27.58 24.08 -2.80
C LYS A 224 28.49 22.87 -2.49
N SER A 225 28.27 22.21 -1.35
CA SER A 225 29.06 21.05 -0.95
C SER A 225 28.91 19.86 -1.92
N LEU A 226 27.71 19.60 -2.41
CA LEU A 226 27.44 18.51 -3.34
C LEU A 226 28.05 18.76 -4.72
N ARG A 227 28.03 20.01 -5.21
CA ARG A 227 28.67 20.39 -6.47
C ARG A 227 30.19 20.18 -6.43
N GLU A 228 30.83 20.57 -5.33
CA GLU A 228 32.27 20.34 -5.12
C GLU A 228 32.60 18.83 -5.15
N LYS A 229 31.85 18.02 -4.39
CA LYS A 229 32.00 16.55 -4.38
C LYS A 229 31.78 15.92 -5.75
N LEU A 230 30.76 16.37 -6.48
CA LEU A 230 30.45 15.85 -7.81
C LEU A 230 31.55 16.21 -8.82
N SER A 231 32.03 17.45 -8.79
CA SER A 231 33.16 17.88 -9.63
C SER A 231 34.40 17.04 -9.39
N ASP A 232 34.72 16.77 -8.13
CA ASP A 232 35.82 15.89 -7.75
C ASP A 232 35.61 14.44 -8.20
N HIS A 233 34.39 13.92 -8.05
CA HIS A 233 34.04 12.57 -8.49
C HIS A 233 34.14 12.42 -10.01
N VAL A 234 33.60 13.36 -10.78
CA VAL A 234 33.63 13.36 -12.26
C VAL A 234 35.07 13.48 -12.75
N ARG A 235 35.86 14.38 -12.17
CA ARG A 235 37.29 14.54 -12.52
C ARG A 235 38.10 13.28 -12.25
N LYS A 236 37.85 12.61 -11.12
CA LYS A 236 38.61 11.41 -10.70
C LYS A 236 38.24 10.16 -11.47
N ASN A 237 36.96 9.94 -11.75
CA ASN A 237 36.46 8.68 -12.30
C ASN A 237 36.08 8.75 -13.78
N ALA A 238 36.02 9.94 -14.38
CA ALA A 238 35.64 10.18 -15.77
C ALA A 238 34.43 9.33 -16.22
N PRO A 239 33.29 9.38 -15.49
CA PRO A 239 32.14 8.56 -15.81
C PRO A 239 31.57 8.95 -17.18
N LYS A 240 31.10 7.97 -17.95
CA LYS A 240 30.47 8.20 -19.26
C LYS A 240 29.20 9.05 -19.15
N GLU A 241 28.46 8.85 -18.07
CA GLU A 241 27.20 9.52 -17.80
C GLU A 241 26.98 9.68 -16.29
N THR A 242 26.07 10.58 -15.93
CA THR A 242 25.67 10.81 -14.54
C THR A 242 24.15 10.73 -14.46
N LEU A 243 23.66 9.54 -14.21
CA LEU A 243 22.22 9.24 -14.13
C LEU A 243 21.70 9.47 -12.71
N ASN A 244 20.42 9.85 -12.62
CA ASN A 244 19.67 9.72 -11.38
C ASN A 244 19.33 8.25 -11.12
N VAL A 245 18.99 7.92 -9.88
CA VAL A 245 18.54 6.58 -9.51
C VAL A 245 17.29 6.70 -8.64
N VAL A 246 16.22 6.04 -9.07
CA VAL A 246 14.97 5.91 -8.31
C VAL A 246 14.75 4.43 -8.02
N VAL A 247 14.76 4.08 -6.74
CA VAL A 247 14.43 2.75 -6.24
C VAL A 247 13.07 2.84 -5.54
N LEU A 248 12.10 2.06 -6.02
CA LEU A 248 10.76 1.95 -5.45
C LEU A 248 10.46 0.49 -5.13
N GLY A 249 10.33 0.18 -3.85
CA GLY A 249 9.99 -1.14 -3.34
C GLY A 249 8.56 -1.20 -2.78
N ILE A 250 7.92 -2.34 -2.95
CA ILE A 250 6.66 -2.70 -2.29
C ILE A 250 6.88 -3.97 -1.48
N ASP A 251 6.34 -4.05 -0.27
CA ASP A 251 6.54 -5.19 0.63
C ASP A 251 5.78 -6.44 0.17
N GLY A 252 6.43 -7.61 0.27
CA GLY A 252 5.76 -8.91 0.33
C GLY A 252 5.12 -9.43 -0.96
N MET A 253 5.57 -9.00 -2.14
CA MET A 253 5.03 -9.46 -3.42
C MET A 253 5.99 -10.38 -4.19
N SER A 254 5.46 -11.48 -4.74
CA SER A 254 6.16 -12.18 -5.83
C SER A 254 5.92 -11.53 -7.19
N LYS A 255 6.76 -11.86 -8.17
CA LYS A 255 6.49 -11.62 -9.59
C LYS A 255 5.07 -12.06 -9.98
N GLN A 256 4.66 -13.24 -9.53
CA GLN A 256 3.35 -13.78 -9.87
C GLN A 256 2.20 -12.98 -9.25
N ASN A 257 2.37 -12.48 -8.02
CA ASN A 257 1.41 -11.54 -7.44
C ASN A 257 1.34 -10.26 -8.25
N MET A 258 2.46 -9.65 -8.63
CA MET A 258 2.48 -8.43 -9.44
C MET A 258 1.73 -8.59 -10.76
N ILE A 259 1.89 -9.73 -11.46
CA ILE A 259 1.15 -10.00 -12.70
C ILE A 259 -0.37 -9.96 -12.48
N ARG A 260 -0.84 -10.46 -11.34
CA ARG A 260 -2.27 -10.49 -11.02
C ARG A 260 -2.81 -9.16 -10.50
N THR A 261 -2.04 -8.50 -9.63
CA THR A 261 -2.54 -7.39 -8.81
C THR A 261 -2.14 -6.03 -9.37
N LEU A 262 -1.08 -5.94 -10.17
CA LEU A 262 -0.63 -4.68 -10.77
C LEU A 262 -0.56 -4.76 -12.32
N PRO A 263 -1.59 -5.28 -13.01
CA PRO A 263 -1.52 -5.50 -14.45
C PRO A 263 -1.31 -4.19 -15.21
N LYS A 264 -2.01 -3.10 -14.87
CA LYS A 264 -1.90 -1.83 -15.61
C LYS A 264 -0.54 -1.17 -15.40
N THR A 265 0.00 -1.27 -14.19
CA THR A 265 1.35 -0.81 -13.86
C THR A 265 2.39 -1.62 -14.63
N ARG A 266 2.26 -2.94 -14.65
CA ARG A 266 3.18 -3.85 -15.35
C ARG A 266 3.14 -3.59 -16.86
N ASP A 267 1.96 -3.44 -17.44
CA ASP A 267 1.77 -3.16 -18.87
C ASP A 267 2.43 -1.83 -19.26
N PHE A 268 2.29 -0.81 -18.42
CA PHE A 268 2.98 0.46 -18.64
C PHE A 268 4.51 0.31 -18.56
N LEU A 269 5.02 -0.40 -17.55
CA LEU A 269 6.45 -0.63 -17.38
C LEU A 269 7.05 -1.38 -18.57
N LEU A 270 6.43 -2.49 -19.01
CA LEU A 270 6.98 -3.34 -20.05
C LEU A 270 6.67 -2.82 -21.46
N GLY A 271 5.45 -2.33 -21.70
CA GLY A 271 5.01 -1.87 -23.02
C GLY A 271 5.43 -0.44 -23.33
N THR A 272 5.29 0.48 -22.38
CA THR A 272 5.60 1.91 -22.61
C THR A 272 7.05 2.24 -22.26
N LEU A 273 7.50 1.85 -21.07
CA LEU A 273 8.87 2.16 -20.62
C LEU A 273 9.92 1.16 -21.13
N ARG A 274 9.49 0.06 -21.75
CA ARG A 274 10.38 -1.03 -22.20
C ARG A 274 11.30 -1.54 -21.08
N ALA A 275 10.79 -1.56 -19.85
CA ALA A 275 11.53 -2.03 -18.69
C ALA A 275 11.93 -3.51 -18.87
N LYS A 276 13.12 -3.87 -18.39
CA LYS A 276 13.60 -5.26 -18.43
C LYS A 276 13.24 -5.97 -17.13
N GLU A 277 12.50 -7.07 -17.24
CA GLU A 277 12.08 -7.86 -16.09
C GLU A 277 13.22 -8.78 -15.62
N MET A 278 13.60 -8.69 -14.35
CA MET A 278 14.63 -9.55 -13.75
C MET A 278 14.04 -10.90 -13.34
N LEU A 279 13.91 -11.83 -14.30
CA LEU A 279 13.20 -13.11 -14.13
C LEU A 279 13.72 -14.00 -12.99
N ASN A 280 15.02 -13.91 -12.68
CA ASN A 280 15.69 -14.74 -11.68
C ASN A 280 16.09 -13.95 -10.42
N TYR A 281 15.57 -12.74 -10.25
CA TYR A 281 15.74 -11.99 -9.00
C TYR A 281 15.07 -12.76 -7.85
N ASN A 282 15.78 -12.96 -6.74
CA ASN A 282 15.31 -13.78 -5.64
C ASN A 282 15.74 -13.20 -4.28
N LYS A 283 15.00 -13.57 -3.25
CA LYS A 283 15.18 -13.11 -1.88
C LYS A 283 16.34 -13.83 -1.20
N ASN A 284 17.10 -13.10 -0.40
CA ASN A 284 18.15 -13.58 0.50
C ASN A 284 17.62 -14.02 1.87
N GLY A 285 16.39 -13.68 2.22
CA GLY A 285 15.80 -14.02 3.52
C GLY A 285 14.28 -14.13 3.49
N MET A 286 13.69 -14.59 4.60
CA MET A 286 12.23 -14.80 4.68
C MET A 286 11.44 -13.50 4.77
N ASN A 287 11.98 -12.48 5.43
CA ASN A 287 11.30 -11.24 5.79
C ASN A 287 11.99 -10.03 5.13
N THR A 288 11.37 -8.86 5.24
CA THR A 288 11.85 -7.61 4.64
C THR A 288 13.27 -7.22 5.05
N PHE A 289 13.56 -7.29 6.35
CA PHE A 289 14.84 -6.83 6.88
C PHE A 289 16.08 -7.44 6.20
N PRO A 290 16.29 -8.78 6.17
CA PRO A 290 17.48 -9.35 5.55
C PRO A 290 17.59 -9.06 4.05
N ASN A 291 16.47 -8.99 3.33
CA ASN A 291 16.45 -8.70 1.90
C ASN A 291 16.86 -7.25 1.60
N VAL A 292 16.23 -6.30 2.29
CA VAL A 292 16.50 -4.87 2.15
C VAL A 292 17.93 -4.53 2.58
N ILE A 293 18.40 -5.12 3.67
CA ILE A 293 19.79 -4.93 4.11
C ILE A 293 20.78 -5.42 3.06
N THR A 294 20.57 -6.63 2.52
CA THR A 294 21.48 -7.19 1.51
C THR A 294 21.47 -6.35 0.24
N LEU A 295 20.30 -5.88 -0.19
CA LEU A 295 20.17 -5.01 -1.37
C LEU A 295 20.94 -3.69 -1.21
N LEU A 296 20.87 -3.06 -0.04
CA LEU A 296 21.37 -1.69 0.16
C LEU A 296 22.80 -1.62 0.67
N THR A 297 23.39 -2.73 1.09
CA THR A 297 24.76 -2.79 1.61
C THR A 297 25.65 -3.77 0.85
N GLY A 298 25.06 -4.67 0.04
CA GLY A 298 25.77 -5.81 -0.53
C GLY A 298 26.19 -6.85 0.51
N LYS A 299 25.71 -6.76 1.76
CA LYS A 299 26.09 -7.63 2.89
C LYS A 299 24.88 -8.27 3.54
N THR A 300 25.05 -9.51 3.97
CA THR A 300 24.09 -10.21 4.82
C THR A 300 24.03 -9.56 6.21
N VAL A 301 22.93 -9.81 6.94
CA VAL A 301 22.78 -9.34 8.32
C VAL A 301 23.92 -9.86 9.22
N SER A 302 24.38 -11.10 9.00
CA SER A 302 25.47 -11.68 9.77
C SER A 302 26.79 -10.94 9.54
N GLU A 303 27.09 -10.59 8.29
CA GLU A 303 28.30 -9.81 7.95
C GLU A 303 28.23 -8.41 8.53
N ILE A 304 27.05 -7.77 8.52
CA ILE A 304 26.89 -6.47 9.15
C ILE A 304 27.10 -6.55 10.67
N SER A 305 26.55 -7.58 11.31
CA SER A 305 26.74 -7.81 12.74
C SER A 305 28.19 -8.08 13.11
N SER A 306 28.94 -8.85 12.31
CA SER A 306 30.35 -9.15 12.60
C SER A 306 31.29 -7.99 12.28
N GLU A 307 31.15 -7.34 11.13
CA GLU A 307 32.06 -6.30 10.68
C GLU A 307 31.86 -4.96 11.40
N TYR A 308 30.62 -4.59 11.69
CA TYR A 308 30.28 -3.30 12.30
C TYR A 308 29.85 -3.42 13.76
N SER A 309 29.92 -4.63 14.34
CA SER A 309 29.43 -4.91 15.70
C SER A 309 27.98 -4.44 15.90
N TRP A 310 27.17 -4.55 14.84
CA TRP A 310 25.79 -4.08 14.85
C TRP A 310 24.83 -5.13 15.42
N ASN A 311 23.86 -4.65 16.19
CA ASN A 311 22.72 -5.44 16.66
C ASN A 311 21.48 -4.53 16.75
N THR A 312 20.31 -5.11 17.03
CA THR A 312 19.03 -4.37 17.08
C THR A 312 18.98 -3.24 18.11
N GLY A 313 19.85 -3.25 19.12
CA GLY A 313 20.00 -2.19 20.12
C GLY A 313 20.87 -1.02 19.68
N ARG A 314 21.46 -1.04 18.47
CA ARG A 314 22.30 0.03 17.94
C ARG A 314 21.64 0.71 16.74
N PHE A 315 21.98 1.99 16.53
CA PHE A 315 21.59 2.72 15.34
C PHE A 315 22.32 2.19 14.11
N PHE A 316 21.75 2.45 12.93
CA PHE A 316 22.35 2.09 11.64
C PHE A 316 23.39 3.11 11.13
N ASP A 317 23.70 4.16 11.90
CA ASP A 317 24.47 5.32 11.42
C ASP A 317 25.91 5.01 10.96
N ASP A 318 26.48 3.89 11.43
CA ASP A 318 27.83 3.44 11.12
C ASP A 318 27.86 2.36 10.01
N ILE A 319 26.69 1.93 9.52
CA ILE A 319 26.59 0.95 8.45
C ILE A 319 26.66 1.69 7.10
N PRO A 320 27.61 1.34 6.21
CA PRO A 320 27.73 1.99 4.92
C PRO A 320 26.65 1.46 3.97
N PHE A 321 25.66 2.30 3.68
CA PHE A 321 24.65 1.98 2.69
C PHE A 321 24.97 2.61 1.35
N VAL A 322 24.32 2.11 0.30
CA VAL A 322 24.48 2.60 -1.07
C VAL A 322 24.21 4.11 -1.20
N TRP A 323 23.28 4.66 -0.43
CA TRP A 323 23.04 6.11 -0.43
C TRP A 323 24.20 6.92 0.13
N ASP A 324 25.00 6.37 1.05
CA ASP A 324 26.20 7.04 1.55
C ASP A 324 27.28 7.13 0.46
N GLU A 325 27.32 6.14 -0.45
CA GLU A 325 28.20 6.18 -1.62
C GLU A 325 27.77 7.27 -2.60
N PHE A 326 26.47 7.34 -2.91
CA PHE A 326 25.91 8.40 -3.73
C PHE A 326 26.13 9.79 -3.12
N ALA A 327 25.89 9.95 -1.81
CA ALA A 327 26.14 11.21 -1.11
C ALA A 327 27.63 11.63 -1.16
N ARG A 328 28.56 10.67 -1.04
CA ARG A 328 30.01 10.91 -1.21
C ARG A 328 30.36 11.31 -2.63
N ALA A 329 29.67 10.77 -3.64
CA ALA A 329 29.84 11.14 -5.04
C ALA A 329 29.18 12.49 -5.43
N GLY A 330 28.56 13.19 -4.47
CA GLY A 330 27.92 14.50 -4.71
C GLY A 330 26.47 14.41 -5.18
N TYR A 331 25.82 13.24 -5.05
CA TYR A 331 24.39 13.10 -5.34
C TYR A 331 23.55 13.61 -4.17
N ARG A 332 22.39 14.16 -4.51
CA ARG A 332 21.32 14.40 -3.52
C ARG A 332 20.69 13.07 -3.17
N THR A 333 20.39 12.85 -1.90
CA THR A 333 19.85 11.57 -1.43
C THR A 333 18.49 11.78 -0.79
N GLN A 334 17.53 10.92 -1.12
CA GLN A 334 16.16 10.99 -0.62
C GLN A 334 15.69 9.61 -0.15
N MET A 335 14.89 9.60 0.93
CA MET A 335 14.28 8.38 1.46
C MET A 335 12.84 8.60 1.87
N SER A 336 11.94 7.71 1.43
CA SER A 336 10.53 7.69 1.81
C SER A 336 10.10 6.30 2.27
N LEU A 337 9.61 6.22 3.51
CA LEU A 337 9.12 4.99 4.14
C LEU A 337 7.74 5.29 4.70
N ASP A 338 6.79 4.39 4.55
CA ASP A 338 5.36 4.66 4.81
C ASP A 338 4.87 4.27 6.21
N SER A 339 5.75 3.73 7.06
CA SER A 339 5.38 3.25 8.39
C SER A 339 6.31 3.75 9.48
N SER A 340 5.71 4.15 10.61
CA SER A 340 6.48 4.66 11.74
C SER A 340 7.24 3.61 12.52
N ARG A 341 6.81 2.35 12.43
CA ARG A 341 7.37 1.23 13.20
C ARG A 341 7.65 0.00 12.36
N VAL A 342 6.92 -0.19 11.27
CA VAL A 342 6.93 -1.44 10.49
C VAL A 342 7.70 -1.21 9.19
N THR A 343 9.00 -0.96 9.32
CA THR A 343 9.93 -0.87 8.18
C THR A 343 11.20 -1.64 8.51
N SER A 344 12.04 -1.88 7.50
CA SER A 344 13.33 -2.59 7.66
C SER A 344 14.21 -1.98 8.74
N PHE A 345 14.14 -0.66 8.96
CA PHE A 345 15.01 0.06 9.89
C PHE A 345 14.40 0.27 11.27
N HIS A 346 13.07 0.13 11.42
CA HIS A 346 12.36 0.53 12.64
C HIS A 346 11.73 -0.63 13.41
N CYS A 347 11.40 -1.75 12.76
CA CYS A 347 10.74 -2.87 13.42
C CYS A 347 11.69 -3.55 14.41
N SER A 348 11.46 -3.38 15.70
CA SER A 348 12.31 -3.85 16.81
C SER A 348 13.77 -3.40 16.72
N LYS A 349 14.00 -2.20 16.19
CA LYS A 349 15.34 -1.61 15.95
C LYS A 349 15.35 -0.14 16.37
N GLN A 350 16.54 0.43 16.54
CA GLN A 350 16.69 1.84 16.93
C GLN A 350 16.51 2.83 15.76
N GLY A 351 16.48 2.37 14.51
CA GLY A 351 16.50 3.26 13.35
C GLY A 351 17.84 4.00 13.24
N PHE A 352 17.77 5.31 13.06
CA PHE A 352 18.92 6.20 12.90
C PHE A 352 18.96 7.26 14.01
N SER A 353 20.13 7.69 14.46
CA SER A 353 20.22 8.81 15.42
C SER A 353 20.15 10.18 14.74
N ARG A 354 20.47 10.20 13.43
CA ARG A 354 20.43 11.35 12.54
C ARG A 354 19.77 10.96 11.21
N PRO A 355 19.19 11.90 10.45
CA PRO A 355 18.67 11.60 9.12
C PRO A 355 19.74 10.91 8.24
N PRO A 356 19.44 9.73 7.64
CA PRO A 356 20.42 8.98 6.86
C PRO A 356 20.61 9.54 5.44
N VAL A 357 19.74 10.45 5.02
CA VAL A 357 19.72 11.06 3.69
C VAL A 357 19.43 12.56 3.80
N HIS A 358 19.72 13.31 2.72
CA HIS A 358 19.51 14.76 2.69
C HIS A 358 18.03 15.16 2.78
N TYR A 359 17.16 14.43 2.07
CA TYR A 359 15.72 14.64 1.98
C TYR A 359 14.99 13.46 2.61
N TYR A 360 14.59 13.58 3.87
CA TYR A 360 14.04 12.47 4.66
C TYR A 360 12.56 12.70 4.98
N HIS A 361 11.68 11.91 4.38
CA HIS A 361 10.23 12.10 4.49
C HIS A 361 9.63 11.80 5.88
N ARG A 362 10.44 11.24 6.78
CA ARG A 362 10.08 10.70 8.09
C ARG A 362 9.20 11.58 8.98
N PRO A 363 9.43 12.91 9.13
CA PRO A 363 8.67 13.73 10.07
C PRO A 363 7.17 13.64 9.82
N LEU A 364 6.79 13.58 8.55
CA LEU A 364 5.40 13.56 8.17
C LEU A 364 4.73 12.27 8.59
N VAL A 365 5.35 11.13 8.30
CA VAL A 365 4.85 9.79 8.67
C VAL A 365 4.73 9.65 10.20
N LEU A 366 5.68 10.20 10.95
CA LEU A 366 5.62 10.22 12.42
C LEU A 366 4.45 11.04 12.97
N GLN A 367 4.02 12.08 12.25
CA GLN A 367 2.95 12.98 12.70
C GLN A 367 1.58 12.63 12.14
N SER A 368 1.48 12.06 10.93
CA SER A 368 0.21 11.71 10.29
C SER A 368 -0.32 10.36 10.75
N GLU A 369 0.55 9.38 11.01
CA GLU A 369 0.13 8.03 11.40
C GLU A 369 -0.69 7.98 12.72
N PRO A 370 -0.32 8.70 13.80
CA PRO A 370 -1.12 8.72 15.03
C PRO A 370 -2.26 9.73 15.02
N ASP A 371 -2.44 10.52 13.96
CA ASP A 371 -3.43 11.59 13.91
C ASP A 371 -4.82 11.06 13.51
N ALA A 372 -5.69 10.91 14.52
CA ALA A 372 -7.03 10.37 14.34
C ALA A 372 -7.96 11.27 13.49
N ASP A 373 -7.62 12.55 13.27
CA ASP A 373 -8.41 13.45 12.44
C ASP A 373 -8.32 13.08 10.94
N VAL A 374 -7.17 12.54 10.52
CA VAL A 374 -6.88 12.21 9.11
C VAL A 374 -6.70 10.72 8.89
N ARG A 375 -6.40 9.93 9.92
CA ARG A 375 -6.09 8.53 9.75
C ARG A 375 -7.34 7.67 9.62
N HIS A 376 -7.53 7.07 8.44
CA HIS A 376 -8.60 6.11 8.21
C HIS A 376 -8.35 4.78 8.94
N LYS A 377 -9.45 4.04 9.21
CA LYS A 377 -9.41 2.76 9.94
C LYS A 377 -8.61 1.67 9.23
N ASP A 378 -8.62 1.68 7.90
CA ASP A 378 -7.88 0.72 7.08
C ASP A 378 -6.38 1.06 6.97
N GLY A 379 -6.01 2.25 7.43
CA GLY A 379 -4.65 2.77 7.41
C GLY A 379 -4.15 3.23 6.04
N ASN A 380 -4.93 3.20 4.95
CA ASN A 380 -4.37 3.49 3.62
C ASN A 380 -4.57 4.94 3.16
N CYS A 381 -5.26 5.75 3.97
CA CYS A 381 -5.56 7.15 3.68
C CYS A 381 -4.97 8.09 4.74
N ILE A 382 -4.67 9.31 4.29
CA ILE A 382 -4.39 10.49 5.11
C ILE A 382 -5.37 11.57 4.66
N GLY A 383 -6.43 11.76 5.43
CA GLY A 383 -7.55 12.62 5.06
C GLY A 383 -8.22 12.09 3.80
N ASP A 384 -8.45 12.97 2.84
CA ASP A 384 -9.08 12.64 1.56
C ASP A 384 -8.14 12.03 0.50
N THR A 385 -6.91 11.68 0.88
CA THR A 385 -5.87 11.27 -0.07
C THR A 385 -5.26 9.91 0.30
N PRO A 386 -5.04 9.00 -0.66
CA PRO A 386 -4.29 7.76 -0.42
C PRO A 386 -2.86 8.05 0.05
N GLU A 387 -2.40 7.34 1.09
CA GLU A 387 -1.04 7.50 1.65
C GLU A 387 0.04 7.23 0.60
N VAL A 388 -0.15 6.23 -0.26
CA VAL A 388 0.78 5.91 -1.36
C VAL A 388 0.94 7.09 -2.32
N THR A 389 -0.17 7.75 -2.70
CA THR A 389 -0.12 8.95 -3.55
C THR A 389 0.69 10.05 -2.89
N PHE A 390 0.48 10.26 -1.60
CA PHE A 390 1.20 11.26 -0.82
C PHE A 390 2.72 11.01 -0.80
N LEU A 391 3.13 9.76 -0.64
CA LEU A 391 4.55 9.37 -0.61
C LEU A 391 5.21 9.48 -1.98
N LEU A 392 4.50 9.08 -3.04
CA LEU A 392 4.98 9.16 -4.42
C LEU A 392 5.10 10.60 -4.92
N ASP A 393 4.24 11.52 -4.45
CA ASP A 393 4.37 12.94 -4.76
C ASP A 393 5.73 13.50 -4.31
N TYR A 394 6.22 13.11 -3.13
CA TYR A 394 7.55 13.53 -2.66
C TYR A 394 8.69 13.04 -3.58
N VAL A 395 8.55 11.85 -4.17
CA VAL A 395 9.50 11.31 -5.17
C VAL A 395 9.40 12.08 -6.48
N LEU A 396 8.20 12.41 -6.93
CA LEU A 396 7.98 13.26 -8.11
C LEU A 396 8.58 14.65 -7.92
N GLN A 397 8.44 15.24 -6.75
CA GLN A 397 9.06 16.53 -6.42
C GLN A 397 10.59 16.47 -6.54
N MET A 398 11.22 15.41 -6.01
CA MET A 398 12.66 15.18 -6.15
C MET A 398 13.10 15.17 -7.62
N ALA A 399 12.38 14.42 -8.45
CA ALA A 399 12.65 14.33 -9.88
C ALA A 399 12.39 15.65 -10.62
N ASN A 400 11.39 16.43 -10.22
CA ASN A 400 11.07 17.72 -10.84
C ASN A 400 12.08 18.81 -10.47
N VAL A 401 12.52 18.87 -9.22
CA VAL A 401 13.47 19.89 -8.75
C VAL A 401 14.88 19.62 -9.30
N PHE A 402 15.33 18.36 -9.28
CA PHE A 402 16.72 18.02 -9.61
C PHE A 402 16.91 17.26 -10.92
N GLY A 403 15.89 16.55 -11.41
CA GLY A 403 16.00 15.70 -12.60
C GLY A 403 16.03 16.45 -13.94
N ARG A 404 15.70 17.74 -13.98
CA ARG A 404 15.80 18.56 -15.20
C ARG A 404 17.19 19.16 -15.33
N ARG A 405 17.84 18.93 -16.48
CA ARG A 405 19.02 19.70 -16.91
C ARG A 405 18.61 21.17 -16.99
N SER A 406 19.23 22.02 -16.19
CA SER A 406 19.01 23.46 -16.24
C SER A 406 19.57 23.99 -17.55
N VAL A 407 18.72 24.26 -18.53
CA VAL A 407 19.14 25.08 -19.68
C VAL A 407 19.58 26.43 -19.11
N SER A 408 20.86 26.76 -19.23
CA SER A 408 21.35 28.09 -18.88
C SER A 408 20.58 29.10 -19.73
N LYS A 409 19.93 30.07 -19.07
CA LYS A 409 19.47 31.27 -19.77
C LYS A 409 20.73 31.98 -20.26
N SER A 410 21.00 31.95 -21.56
CA SER A 410 21.88 32.93 -22.17
C SER A 410 21.14 34.28 -22.17
N ASP A 411 21.73 35.26 -21.50
CA ASP A 411 21.37 36.66 -21.65
C ASP A 411 21.46 37.06 -23.13
N GLY A 412 20.37 37.55 -23.72
CA GLY A 412 20.39 37.96 -25.13
C GLY A 412 18.99 38.11 -25.73
N ASN A 413 18.37 39.25 -25.44
CA ASN A 413 17.51 40.03 -26.34
C ASN A 413 16.78 39.27 -27.48
N ASP A 414 15.49 38.98 -27.31
CA ASP A 414 14.60 38.92 -28.48
C ASP A 414 13.19 39.42 -28.16
N ASN A 415 12.87 40.58 -28.75
CA ASN A 415 11.52 41.10 -28.89
C ASN A 415 10.83 40.29 -29.99
N GLY A 416 9.97 39.33 -29.66
CA GLY A 416 9.19 38.69 -30.71
C GLY A 416 8.34 37.51 -30.27
N GLN A 417 7.03 37.69 -30.42
CA GLN A 417 6.04 36.64 -30.63
C GLN A 417 5.60 35.81 -29.41
N ALA A 418 4.80 36.49 -28.59
CA ALA A 418 3.69 35.88 -27.91
C ALA A 418 2.65 35.39 -28.95
N GLU A 419 2.69 34.11 -29.36
CA GLU A 419 1.54 33.41 -29.97
C GLU A 419 1.87 31.92 -30.19
N ASN A 420 1.69 31.06 -29.17
CA ASN A 420 1.30 29.64 -29.34
C ASN A 420 1.15 28.87 -28.00
N LYS A 421 0.40 29.40 -27.03
CA LYS A 421 -0.02 28.67 -25.81
C LYS A 421 -1.53 28.42 -25.74
N ARG A 422 -2.19 28.20 -26.89
CA ARG A 422 -3.64 27.98 -26.94
C ARG A 422 -4.13 26.71 -27.64
N SER A 423 -3.26 25.80 -28.09
CA SER A 423 -3.67 24.58 -28.83
C SER A 423 -3.60 23.26 -28.04
N LEU A 424 -3.09 23.22 -26.81
CA LEU A 424 -2.96 21.96 -26.03
C LEU A 424 -4.01 21.73 -24.93
N LYS A 425 -5.12 22.50 -24.92
CA LYS A 425 -6.25 22.31 -23.98
C LYS A 425 -7.57 21.87 -24.64
N LYS A 426 -7.55 21.38 -25.89
CA LYS A 426 -8.78 21.00 -26.63
C LYS A 426 -8.86 19.53 -27.09
N ARG A 427 -8.05 18.62 -26.56
CA ARG A 427 -8.20 17.16 -26.79
C ARG A 427 -8.18 16.39 -25.47
N ALA A 428 -9.21 16.60 -24.66
CA ALA A 428 -9.62 15.73 -23.57
C ALA A 428 -11.06 16.08 -23.13
N VAL A 429 -11.95 16.38 -24.08
CA VAL A 429 -13.40 16.54 -23.86
C VAL A 429 -14.09 16.14 -25.15
N ALA A 430 -14.23 14.83 -25.37
CA ALA A 430 -15.19 14.21 -26.30
C ALA A 430 -15.01 12.70 -26.21
N ASP A 431 -15.69 12.08 -25.25
CA ASP A 431 -16.38 10.79 -25.43
C ASP A 431 -17.13 10.45 -24.16
N SER A 432 -18.32 11.05 -24.05
CA SER A 432 -19.45 10.52 -23.29
C SER A 432 -20.67 11.34 -23.70
N MET A 433 -21.32 10.91 -24.77
CA MET A 433 -22.64 11.41 -25.12
C MET A 433 -23.60 10.22 -25.25
N VAL A 434 -24.39 10.06 -24.19
CA VAL A 434 -25.85 9.88 -24.18
C VAL A 434 -26.43 8.83 -25.14
N ILE A 435 -26.91 7.73 -24.56
CA ILE A 435 -28.15 7.10 -25.01
C ILE A 435 -29.21 7.35 -23.92
N ARG A 436 -30.24 8.11 -24.29
CA ARG A 436 -31.43 8.42 -23.50
C ARG A 436 -32.63 7.73 -24.16
N THR A 437 -33.28 6.85 -23.43
CA THR A 437 -34.73 6.54 -23.45
C THR A 437 -34.99 5.93 -22.07
N GLY A 438 -35.76 6.45 -21.11
CA GLY A 438 -36.90 7.34 -21.18
C GLY A 438 -38.11 6.55 -20.69
N GLU A 439 -38.41 6.58 -19.38
CA GLU A 439 -39.79 6.56 -18.87
C GLU A 439 -39.86 6.93 -17.39
N LYS A 440 -40.88 7.73 -17.09
CA LYS A 440 -41.18 8.37 -15.80
C LYS A 440 -41.90 7.37 -14.90
N ASN A 441 -41.71 7.47 -13.58
CA ASN A 441 -42.82 7.79 -12.67
C ASN A 441 -42.36 8.16 -11.26
N HIS A 442 -43.25 8.94 -10.65
CA HIS A 442 -43.12 9.78 -9.47
C HIS A 442 -43.38 9.02 -8.16
N ASN A 443 -42.74 9.55 -7.11
CA ASN A 443 -43.22 9.78 -5.75
C ASN A 443 -43.06 8.71 -4.66
N ASP A 444 -42.40 9.20 -3.60
CA ASP A 444 -42.68 9.05 -2.17
C ASP A 444 -42.62 7.66 -1.55
N GLU A 445 -41.51 7.39 -0.84
CA GLU A 445 -41.52 6.54 0.34
C GLU A 445 -40.39 6.96 1.30
N SER A 446 -40.70 7.98 2.12
CA SER A 446 -40.15 8.14 3.46
C SER A 446 -41.27 7.85 4.46
N ASP A 447 -40.92 7.22 5.59
CA ASP A 447 -41.76 7.03 6.79
C ASP A 447 -42.71 5.81 6.83
N VAL A 448 -42.18 4.59 7.04
CA VAL A 448 -42.75 3.64 8.02
C VAL A 448 -41.65 2.69 8.53
N ALA A 449 -40.93 3.10 9.57
CA ALA A 449 -40.10 2.20 10.38
C ALA A 449 -40.30 2.53 11.86
N LYS A 450 -41.53 2.38 12.37
CA LYS A 450 -41.84 2.36 13.81
C LYS A 450 -43.03 1.42 14.06
N GLU A 451 -42.89 0.63 15.12
CA GLU A 451 -43.91 -0.14 15.84
C GLU A 451 -44.49 -1.40 15.16
N THR A 452 -44.05 -2.56 15.64
CA THR A 452 -44.91 -3.45 16.45
C THR A 452 -44.09 -4.61 17.00
N ASN A 453 -43.78 -4.54 18.29
CA ASN A 453 -43.32 -5.65 19.11
C ASN A 453 -44.40 -5.82 20.18
N TYR A 454 -45.38 -6.71 19.97
CA TYR A 454 -46.48 -6.92 20.91
C TYR A 454 -46.56 -8.38 21.35
N ASN A 455 -46.08 -8.59 22.58
CA ASN A 455 -46.42 -9.61 23.58
C ASN A 455 -47.31 -10.78 23.13
N ILE A 456 -46.67 -11.93 22.87
CA ILE A 456 -47.29 -13.26 23.05
C ILE A 456 -46.87 -13.74 24.43
N GLU A 457 -47.60 -13.34 25.47
CA GLU A 457 -47.62 -13.99 26.80
C GLU A 457 -48.57 -13.20 27.71
N LYS A 458 -49.83 -13.67 27.80
CA LYS A 458 -50.85 -13.45 28.87
C LYS A 458 -52.26 -13.49 28.29
N VAL A 459 -52.74 -14.69 28.00
CA VAL A 459 -54.19 -14.99 28.12
C VAL A 459 -54.28 -16.31 28.90
N GLY A 460 -54.04 -16.20 30.20
CA GLY A 460 -54.33 -17.23 31.19
C GLY A 460 -54.93 -16.53 32.39
N HIS A 461 -56.10 -17.01 32.82
CA HIS A 461 -56.84 -16.59 34.01
C HIS A 461 -57.59 -15.25 33.96
N ALA A 462 -58.89 -15.33 33.68
CA ALA A 462 -59.95 -15.07 34.65
C ALA A 462 -61.27 -14.86 33.91
N LEU A 463 -62.30 -15.65 34.25
CA LEU A 463 -63.65 -15.19 34.60
C LEU A 463 -64.54 -16.41 34.82
N THR A 464 -64.67 -16.80 36.09
CA THR A 464 -65.78 -17.58 36.63
C THR A 464 -66.90 -16.60 36.99
N SER A 465 -68.07 -16.69 36.36
CA SER A 465 -69.38 -16.57 37.02
C SER A 465 -70.51 -16.67 36.00
N ASP A 466 -71.47 -17.49 36.39
CA ASP A 466 -72.73 -17.92 35.79
C ASP A 466 -73.67 -16.76 35.39
N HIS A 467 -74.16 -16.74 34.14
CA HIS A 467 -75.60 -16.89 33.82
C HIS A 467 -75.92 -16.80 32.32
N ARG A 468 -76.95 -17.58 31.97
CA ARG A 468 -77.36 -18.08 30.66
C ARG A 468 -77.85 -16.99 29.71
N GLY A 469 -77.47 -17.10 28.44
CA GLY A 469 -78.11 -16.36 27.35
C GLY A 469 -77.44 -16.47 25.98
N GLN A 470 -77.82 -17.51 25.23
CA GLN A 470 -77.95 -17.55 23.76
C GLN A 470 -76.71 -17.45 22.84
N SER A 471 -76.82 -18.24 21.76
CA SER A 471 -76.17 -18.14 20.44
C SER A 471 -74.90 -18.96 20.20
N GLU A 472 -75.11 -20.13 19.60
CA GLU A 472 -74.16 -20.89 18.77
C GLU A 472 -73.53 -20.01 17.66
N LYS A 473 -72.45 -19.30 17.94
CA LYS A 473 -71.59 -18.63 16.92
C LYS A 473 -70.05 -18.59 17.17
N PRO A 474 -69.37 -19.23 18.15
CA PRO A 474 -67.91 -19.04 18.30
C PRO A 474 -67.02 -19.93 17.41
N GLU A 475 -67.46 -21.12 17.00
CA GLU A 475 -66.58 -22.12 16.36
C GLU A 475 -66.21 -21.78 14.90
N ASN A 476 -67.14 -21.22 14.13
CA ASN A 476 -66.87 -20.87 12.72
C ASN A 476 -65.92 -19.68 12.58
N GLN A 477 -65.94 -18.71 13.51
CA GLN A 477 -65.01 -17.56 13.47
C GLN A 477 -63.59 -17.97 13.83
N LEU A 478 -63.43 -18.88 14.81
CA LEU A 478 -62.11 -19.38 15.21
C LEU A 478 -61.47 -20.23 14.09
N LEU A 479 -62.27 -21.05 13.41
CA LEU A 479 -61.80 -21.86 12.27
C LEU A 479 -61.36 -20.97 11.10
N GLN A 480 -62.07 -19.87 10.84
CA GLN A 480 -61.75 -18.92 9.79
C GLN A 480 -60.47 -18.13 10.10
N GLN A 481 -60.26 -17.73 11.36
CA GLN A 481 -59.01 -17.11 11.82
C GLN A 481 -57.82 -18.08 11.72
N LEU A 482 -58.02 -19.35 12.05
CA LEU A 482 -56.97 -20.37 11.94
C LEU A 482 -56.57 -20.63 10.47
N GLN A 483 -57.55 -20.61 9.55
CA GLN A 483 -57.30 -20.72 8.12
C GLN A 483 -56.53 -19.52 7.57
N GLN A 484 -56.90 -18.30 7.98
CA GLN A 484 -56.17 -17.07 7.60
C GLN A 484 -54.73 -17.06 8.13
N SER A 485 -54.52 -17.47 9.37
CA SER A 485 -53.17 -17.58 9.95
C SER A 485 -52.30 -18.60 9.21
N LYS A 486 -52.86 -19.76 8.84
CA LYS A 486 -52.14 -20.75 8.01
C LYS A 486 -51.79 -20.22 6.63
N GLN A 487 -52.68 -19.44 6.00
CA GLN A 487 -52.41 -18.80 4.71
C GLN A 487 -51.29 -17.76 4.81
N GLN A 488 -51.31 -16.91 5.84
CA GLN A 488 -50.24 -15.94 6.10
C GLN A 488 -48.90 -16.61 6.36
N GLN A 489 -48.88 -17.70 7.14
CA GLN A 489 -47.67 -18.46 7.40
C GLN A 489 -47.13 -19.09 6.10
N HIS A 490 -48.00 -19.61 5.23
CA HIS A 490 -47.60 -20.16 3.94
C HIS A 490 -47.03 -19.08 3.01
N GLN A 491 -47.63 -17.89 2.97
CA GLN A 491 -47.10 -16.74 2.22
C GLN A 491 -45.72 -16.30 2.74
N TYR A 492 -45.53 -16.28 4.06
CA TYR A 492 -44.24 -15.94 4.67
C TYR A 492 -43.13 -16.94 4.32
N LEU A 493 -43.43 -18.25 4.40
CA LEU A 493 -42.51 -19.31 4.00
C LEU A 493 -42.14 -19.21 2.51
N HIS A 494 -43.12 -18.98 1.65
CA HIS A 494 -42.90 -18.82 0.22
C HIS A 494 -42.02 -17.60 -0.08
N TYR A 495 -42.28 -16.46 0.56
CA TYR A 495 -41.46 -15.25 0.43
C TYR A 495 -40.00 -15.49 0.86
N HIS A 496 -39.78 -16.13 2.01
CA HIS A 496 -38.44 -16.46 2.47
C HIS A 496 -37.70 -17.43 1.53
N GLN A 497 -38.41 -18.40 0.96
CA GLN A 497 -37.84 -19.33 0.00
C GLN A 497 -37.41 -18.61 -1.29
N GLN A 498 -38.21 -17.66 -1.78
CA GLN A 498 -37.86 -16.82 -2.92
C GLN A 498 -36.61 -15.97 -2.66
N GLN A 499 -36.49 -15.36 -1.49
CA GLN A 499 -35.31 -14.59 -1.10
C GLN A 499 -34.03 -15.45 -1.08
N GLN A 500 -34.12 -16.67 -0.54
CA GLN A 500 -32.98 -17.61 -0.54
C GLN A 500 -32.56 -18.03 -1.95
N LEU A 501 -33.53 -18.27 -2.85
CA LEU A 501 -33.27 -18.55 -4.26
C LEU A 501 -32.61 -17.38 -4.97
N GLN A 502 -33.05 -16.14 -4.72
CA GLN A 502 -32.41 -14.93 -5.26
C GLN A 502 -30.96 -14.78 -4.79
N LEU A 503 -30.70 -15.00 -3.49
CA LEU A 503 -29.35 -14.98 -2.93
C LEU A 503 -28.45 -16.06 -3.54
N GLN A 504 -28.97 -17.27 -3.79
CA GLN A 504 -28.23 -18.34 -4.46
C GLN A 504 -27.92 -18.00 -5.92
N GLN A 505 -28.89 -17.47 -6.66
CA GLN A 505 -28.68 -17.01 -8.04
C GLN A 505 -27.64 -15.89 -8.10
N GLN A 506 -27.71 -14.91 -7.18
CA GLN A 506 -26.73 -13.83 -7.13
C GLN A 506 -25.30 -14.35 -6.89
N LYS A 507 -25.15 -15.34 -6.00
CA LYS A 507 -23.85 -15.99 -5.77
C LYS A 507 -23.32 -16.70 -7.02
N GLN A 508 -24.18 -17.40 -7.75
CA GLN A 508 -23.79 -18.06 -9.00
C GLN A 508 -23.40 -17.07 -10.09
N ILE A 509 -24.13 -15.96 -10.22
CA ILE A 509 -23.80 -14.88 -11.17
C ILE A 509 -22.44 -14.27 -10.83
N ASN A 510 -22.19 -13.95 -9.56
CA ASN A 510 -20.91 -13.40 -9.12
C ASN A 510 -19.75 -14.37 -9.40
N GLN A 511 -19.96 -15.67 -9.17
CA GLN A 511 -18.95 -16.70 -9.45
C GLN A 511 -18.67 -16.82 -10.95
N GLN A 512 -19.70 -16.77 -11.81
CA GLN A 512 -19.52 -16.77 -13.26
C GLN A 512 -18.78 -15.52 -13.75
N GLN A 513 -19.12 -14.34 -13.21
CA GLN A 513 -18.42 -13.10 -13.55
C GLN A 513 -16.94 -13.16 -13.17
N GLN A 514 -16.63 -13.73 -11.99
CA GLN A 514 -15.25 -13.91 -11.55
C GLN A 514 -14.48 -14.89 -12.46
N GLN A 515 -15.11 -15.99 -12.88
CA GLN A 515 -14.50 -16.93 -13.83
C GLN A 515 -14.26 -16.29 -15.21
N GLN A 516 -15.22 -15.52 -15.73
CA GLN A 516 -15.04 -14.79 -17.00
C GLN A 516 -13.91 -13.76 -16.90
N GLN A 517 -13.81 -13.05 -15.78
CA GLN A 517 -12.72 -12.11 -15.55
C GLN A 517 -11.35 -12.81 -15.49
N GLN A 518 -11.27 -13.97 -14.83
CA GLN A 518 -10.04 -14.78 -14.80
C GLN A 518 -9.66 -15.30 -16.19
N GLN A 519 -10.62 -15.72 -17.01
CA GLN A 519 -10.38 -16.15 -18.39
C GLN A 519 -9.88 -14.99 -19.26
N GLN A 520 -10.46 -13.80 -19.13
CA GLN A 520 -9.99 -12.61 -19.84
C GLN A 520 -8.56 -12.23 -19.42
N GLN A 521 -8.25 -12.27 -18.13
CA GLN A 521 -6.90 -12.03 -17.62
C GLN A 521 -5.90 -13.08 -18.11
N HIS A 522 -6.31 -14.35 -18.17
CA HIS A 522 -5.49 -15.42 -18.74
C HIS A 522 -5.20 -15.20 -20.22
N GLN A 523 -6.22 -14.81 -21.00
CA GLN A 523 -6.08 -14.56 -22.44
C GLN A 523 -5.15 -13.36 -22.70
N GLN A 524 -5.31 -12.28 -21.93
CA GLN A 524 -4.39 -11.14 -21.96
C GLN A 524 -2.95 -11.52 -21.58
N TYR A 525 -2.77 -12.39 -20.57
CA TYR A 525 -1.45 -12.89 -20.20
C TYR A 525 -0.80 -13.68 -21.33
N LEU A 526 -1.54 -14.56 -22.02
CA LEU A 526 -1.02 -15.32 -23.15
C LEU A 526 -0.62 -14.41 -24.32
N GLU A 527 -1.46 -13.41 -24.65
CA GLU A 527 -1.15 -12.41 -25.67
C GLU A 527 0.13 -11.63 -25.34
N GLN A 528 0.32 -11.26 -24.06
CA GLN A 528 1.54 -10.61 -23.61
C GLN A 528 2.78 -11.51 -23.73
N GLN A 529 2.67 -12.79 -23.39
CA GLN A 529 3.78 -13.74 -23.55
C GLN A 529 4.16 -13.89 -25.03
N LEU A 530 3.17 -14.02 -25.91
CA LEU A 530 3.38 -14.07 -27.36
C LEU A 530 4.08 -12.81 -27.88
N HIS A 531 3.68 -11.62 -27.42
CA HIS A 531 4.37 -10.37 -27.78
C HIS A 531 5.80 -10.29 -27.25
N LEU A 532 6.05 -10.77 -26.03
CA LEU A 532 7.41 -10.82 -25.46
C LEU A 532 8.30 -11.80 -26.23
N GLU A 533 7.80 -12.97 -26.61
CA GLU A 533 8.54 -13.95 -27.42
C GLU A 533 8.84 -13.40 -28.83
N HIS A 534 7.86 -12.74 -29.47
CA HIS A 534 8.07 -12.13 -30.79
C HIS A 534 9.13 -11.01 -30.76
N HIS A 535 9.12 -10.17 -29.73
CA HIS A 535 10.12 -9.12 -29.57
C HIS A 535 11.50 -9.62 -29.14
N GLN A 536 11.60 -10.73 -28.40
CA GLN A 536 12.88 -11.37 -28.12
C GLN A 536 13.52 -11.94 -29.40
N HIS A 537 12.71 -12.44 -30.34
CA HIS A 537 13.17 -12.85 -31.67
C HIS A 537 13.58 -11.66 -32.56
N GLU A 538 12.91 -10.51 -32.45
CA GLU A 538 13.31 -9.28 -33.18
C GLU A 538 14.58 -8.62 -32.61
N GLU A 539 14.79 -8.62 -31.29
CA GLU A 539 16.02 -8.09 -30.67
C GLU A 539 17.26 -8.94 -31.04
N GLN A 540 17.11 -10.25 -31.31
CA GLN A 540 18.20 -11.08 -31.83
C GLN A 540 18.59 -10.74 -33.28
N HIS A 541 17.66 -10.20 -34.08
CA HIS A 541 17.95 -9.74 -35.45
C HIS A 541 18.49 -8.31 -35.51
N TYR A 542 18.21 -7.46 -34.51
CA TYR A 542 18.66 -6.06 -34.48
C TYR A 542 20.08 -5.86 -33.92
N GLN A 543 20.73 -6.90 -33.37
CA GLN A 543 22.10 -6.79 -32.84
C GLN A 543 23.22 -7.03 -33.86
N GLU A 544 22.92 -7.28 -35.14
CA GLU A 544 23.95 -7.46 -36.20
C GLU A 544 24.18 -6.23 -37.09
N GLU A 545 23.36 -5.18 -36.99
CA GLU A 545 23.57 -3.93 -37.71
C GLU A 545 23.50 -2.76 -36.73
N GLN A 546 24.64 -2.28 -36.22
CA GLN A 546 24.98 -0.86 -35.94
C GLN A 546 26.32 -0.77 -35.19
N HIS A 547 27.42 -0.91 -35.94
CA HIS A 547 28.71 -0.37 -35.52
C HIS A 547 29.16 0.70 -36.52
N GLN A 548 28.76 1.95 -36.27
CA GLN A 548 29.50 3.12 -36.75
C GLN A 548 29.53 4.22 -35.66
N PRO A 549 30.69 4.84 -35.41
CA PRO A 549 30.83 5.82 -34.33
C PRO A 549 30.30 7.19 -34.77
N LEU A 550 29.36 7.73 -33.99
CA LEU A 550 28.89 9.11 -34.13
C LEU A 550 30.02 10.08 -33.75
N GLN A 551 30.31 10.97 -34.70
CA GLN A 551 31.34 12.00 -34.61
C GLN A 551 31.02 13.03 -33.52
N GLN A 552 32.07 13.40 -32.79
CA GLN A 552 32.10 14.54 -31.87
C GLN A 552 31.77 15.83 -32.63
N GLY A 553 30.77 16.55 -32.14
CA GLY A 553 30.42 17.87 -32.65
C GLY A 553 29.59 18.64 -31.65
N GLN A 554 30.21 19.70 -31.13
CA GLN A 554 29.64 20.84 -30.39
C GLN A 554 29.49 20.67 -28.87
N SER A 555 30.48 21.27 -28.19
CA SER A 555 30.50 21.61 -26.77
C SER A 555 29.38 22.61 -26.47
N GLU A 556 28.17 22.10 -26.25
CA GLU A 556 27.20 22.79 -25.38
C GLU A 556 27.82 22.86 -23.98
N THR A 557 28.00 24.06 -23.44
CA THR A 557 28.39 24.26 -22.05
C THR A 557 27.40 23.51 -21.14
N LEU A 558 27.85 22.40 -20.55
CA LEU A 558 27.04 21.55 -19.69
C LEU A 558 26.34 22.38 -18.60
N SER A 559 25.02 22.31 -18.58
CA SER A 559 24.19 22.60 -17.42
C SER A 559 24.75 21.90 -16.18
N ASP A 560 24.99 22.62 -15.09
CA ASP A 560 25.43 22.06 -13.80
C ASP A 560 24.61 20.80 -13.44
N PRO A 561 25.18 19.59 -13.55
CA PRO A 561 24.43 18.36 -13.37
C PRO A 561 24.05 18.19 -11.90
N ARG A 562 22.78 17.88 -11.64
CA ARG A 562 22.24 17.75 -10.28
C ARG A 562 21.69 16.35 -10.03
N PRO A 563 22.55 15.31 -10.06
CA PRO A 563 22.09 13.95 -9.94
C PRO A 563 21.55 13.66 -8.54
N PHE A 564 20.63 12.71 -8.47
CA PHE A 564 20.04 12.26 -7.22
C PHE A 564 19.86 10.74 -7.13
N PHE A 565 19.86 10.25 -5.90
CA PHE A 565 19.51 8.88 -5.52
C PHE A 565 18.29 8.93 -4.59
N SER A 566 17.25 8.19 -4.92
CA SER A 566 16.00 8.14 -4.17
C SER A 566 15.66 6.69 -3.83
N TYR A 567 15.60 6.37 -2.54
CA TYR A 567 15.19 5.06 -2.03
C TYR A 567 13.83 5.13 -1.37
N ASN A 568 12.87 4.39 -1.89
CA ASN A 568 11.49 4.39 -1.41
C ASN A 568 11.05 2.96 -1.19
N PHE A 569 10.42 2.69 -0.05
CA PHE A 569 9.94 1.36 0.27
C PHE A 569 8.64 1.45 1.05
N PHE A 570 7.57 0.93 0.46
CA PHE A 570 6.22 1.01 1.02
C PHE A 570 5.74 -0.36 1.46
N VAL A 571 5.34 -0.43 2.72
CA VAL A 571 4.97 -1.63 3.45
C VAL A 571 3.47 -1.75 3.60
N ARG A 572 2.79 -0.66 3.93
CA ARG A 572 1.45 -0.71 4.54
C ARG A 572 0.38 -1.32 3.66
N LEU A 573 0.34 -0.96 2.39
CA LEU A 573 -0.73 -1.39 1.49
C LEU A 573 -0.78 -2.92 1.36
N THR A 574 0.37 -3.58 1.37
CA THR A 574 0.52 -5.01 1.05
C THR A 574 0.96 -5.89 2.21
N HIS A 575 1.41 -5.31 3.34
CA HIS A 575 2.01 -6.03 4.48
C HIS A 575 1.20 -7.25 4.94
N ASP A 576 -0.11 -7.06 5.18
CA ASP A 576 -0.97 -8.13 5.71
C ASP A 576 -1.64 -8.96 4.60
N ASN A 577 -1.80 -8.37 3.41
CA ASN A 577 -2.39 -9.04 2.27
C ASN A 577 -1.80 -8.49 0.95
N PRO A 578 -0.96 -9.26 0.25
CA PRO A 578 -0.34 -8.81 -1.00
C PRO A 578 -1.34 -8.59 -2.14
N GLN A 579 -2.56 -9.14 -2.04
CA GLN A 579 -3.62 -8.93 -3.04
C GLN A 579 -4.14 -7.49 -3.04
N LYS A 580 -4.01 -6.76 -1.93
CA LYS A 580 -4.36 -5.33 -1.82
C LYS A 580 -3.52 -4.42 -2.70
N ALA A 581 -2.42 -4.91 -3.27
CA ALA A 581 -1.67 -4.19 -4.31
C ALA A 581 -2.58 -3.74 -5.47
N SER A 582 -3.65 -4.49 -5.76
CA SER A 582 -4.65 -4.13 -6.77
C SER A 582 -5.36 -2.79 -6.53
N SER A 583 -5.52 -2.38 -5.27
CA SER A 583 -6.04 -1.06 -4.93
C SER A 583 -5.09 0.08 -5.32
N GLY A 584 -3.79 -0.22 -5.49
CA GLY A 584 -2.74 0.74 -5.86
C GLY A 584 -2.35 0.74 -7.33
N ASP A 585 -2.90 -0.16 -8.17
CA ASP A 585 -2.45 -0.35 -9.55
C ASP A 585 -2.52 0.94 -10.39
N LEU A 586 -3.62 1.69 -10.30
CA LEU A 586 -3.72 2.97 -11.01
C LEU A 586 -2.76 4.02 -10.44
N ILE A 587 -2.53 4.04 -9.12
CA ILE A 587 -1.66 5.00 -8.45
C ILE A 587 -0.21 4.81 -8.92
N TYR A 588 0.29 3.58 -8.94
CA TYR A 588 1.65 3.29 -9.40
C TYR A 588 1.81 3.55 -10.90
N ARG A 589 0.85 3.12 -11.73
CA ARG A 589 0.85 3.43 -13.17
C ARG A 589 0.92 4.94 -13.42
N ASP A 590 0.09 5.73 -12.74
CA ASP A 590 0.00 7.18 -12.94
C ASP A 590 1.26 7.90 -12.45
N PHE A 591 1.89 7.40 -11.39
CA PHE A 591 3.20 7.86 -10.96
C PHE A 591 4.27 7.64 -12.04
N PHE A 592 4.38 6.43 -12.60
CA PHE A 592 5.36 6.15 -13.67
C PHE A 592 5.05 6.93 -14.95
N SER A 593 3.76 7.08 -15.29
CA SER A 593 3.31 7.92 -16.40
C SER A 593 3.69 9.39 -16.20
N SER A 594 3.59 9.90 -14.97
CA SER A 594 4.01 11.26 -14.63
C SER A 594 5.52 11.45 -14.76
N LEU A 595 6.33 10.50 -14.27
CA LEU A 595 7.78 10.51 -14.46
C LEU A 595 8.17 10.46 -15.94
N HIS A 596 7.46 9.67 -16.74
CA HIS A 596 7.71 9.54 -18.17
C HIS A 596 7.34 10.81 -18.94
N SER A 597 6.11 11.30 -18.78
CA SER A 597 5.59 12.47 -19.52
C SER A 597 6.31 13.77 -19.20
N THR A 598 6.89 13.89 -18.00
CA THR A 598 7.72 15.04 -17.62
C THR A 598 9.16 14.96 -18.11
N GLY A 599 9.56 13.85 -18.75
CA GLY A 599 10.92 13.58 -19.18
C GLY A 599 11.88 13.24 -18.03
N ALA A 600 11.37 13.05 -16.81
CA ALA A 600 12.20 12.75 -15.64
C ALA A 600 12.92 11.40 -15.76
N LEU A 601 12.41 10.47 -16.58
CA LEU A 601 13.05 9.18 -16.84
C LEU A 601 14.19 9.25 -17.87
N ASN A 602 14.37 10.35 -18.62
CA ASN A 602 15.37 10.44 -19.70
C ASN A 602 16.82 10.33 -19.22
N ASN A 603 17.07 10.62 -17.94
CA ASN A 603 18.40 10.55 -17.32
C ASN A 603 18.32 9.84 -15.96
N THR A 604 17.49 8.79 -15.85
CA THR A 604 17.20 8.12 -14.58
C THR A 604 17.15 6.61 -14.75
N VAL A 605 17.89 5.89 -13.90
CA VAL A 605 17.70 4.46 -13.68
C VAL A 605 16.53 4.27 -12.73
N LEU A 606 15.47 3.59 -13.20
CA LEU A 606 14.32 3.22 -12.40
C LEU A 606 14.38 1.74 -12.02
N ILE A 607 14.32 1.45 -10.72
CA ILE A 607 14.22 0.10 -10.18
C ILE A 607 12.89 0.00 -9.43
N PHE A 608 11.98 -0.84 -9.92
CA PHE A 608 10.73 -1.17 -9.25
C PHE A 608 10.78 -2.64 -8.83
N PHE A 609 10.62 -2.91 -7.54
CA PHE A 609 10.85 -4.26 -7.01
C PHE A 609 9.96 -4.58 -5.81
N SER A 610 10.01 -5.85 -5.41
CA SER A 610 9.55 -6.30 -4.10
C SER A 610 10.62 -7.18 -3.47
N ASP A 611 10.65 -7.19 -2.15
CA ASP A 611 11.73 -7.72 -1.34
C ASP A 611 11.58 -9.23 -1.03
N HIS A 612 10.35 -9.72 -0.88
CA HIS A 612 10.08 -11.12 -0.62
C HIS A 612 8.73 -11.58 -1.18
N GLY A 613 8.63 -12.88 -1.44
CA GLY A 613 7.41 -13.57 -1.83
C GLY A 613 7.61 -15.08 -1.81
N PRO A 614 6.66 -15.88 -2.36
CA PRO A 614 6.88 -17.29 -2.65
C PRO A 614 8.23 -17.55 -3.33
N ARG A 615 8.93 -18.59 -2.87
CA ARG A 615 10.27 -18.97 -3.34
C ARG A 615 10.33 -20.45 -3.66
N PHE A 616 11.34 -20.84 -4.44
CA PHE A 616 11.70 -22.23 -4.69
C PHE A 616 13.12 -22.50 -4.18
N GLY A 617 13.31 -23.61 -3.47
CA GLY A 617 14.61 -24.04 -2.92
C GLY A 617 14.88 -23.62 -1.46
N PRO A 618 15.97 -24.13 -0.83
CA PRO A 618 16.41 -23.82 0.53
C PRO A 618 17.13 -22.47 0.62
N LEU A 619 17.05 -21.80 1.78
CA LEU A 619 17.62 -20.45 2.02
C LEU A 619 19.10 -20.59 2.38
#